data_AF-A0A2V7SF39-F1
#
_entry.id   AF-A0A2V7SF39-F1
#
_cell.length_a   1.000
_cell.length_b   1.000
_cell.length_c   1.000
_cell.angle_alpha   90.00
_cell.angle_beta   90.00
_cell.angle_gamma   90.00
#
_symmetry.space_group_name_H-M   'P 1'
#
loop_
_entity.id
_entity.type
_entity.pdbx_description
1 polymer ?
#
loop_
_entity_poly.entity_id
_entity_poly.type
_entity_poly.pdbx_seq_one_letter_code
_entity_poly.pdbx_strand_id
1 'polypeptide(L)'
;MKDRVLRCLLGLSGAAFVVGAPHAAPLHFVLGAPPQLRARASAPAADTERAVISALTPRDSALHALNRLAYGPRPGDIERVAALGVMKWIDRQLKPDKIDDGLLAAREHQFTLLDYDRGKLARLYVEMQRERRDRKRDARAAMDSTVREQRGRRMASEFQELAVVRAALSERQLYEVMVDFWTNHFNVFFGKGADRFLMPDYVERTIRPHVLGRFEDLLIATAK
;
A
#
# COMPACT_ATOMS: atom_id res chain seq x y z
N MET A 1 -4.29 34.50 -36.63
CA MET A 1 -4.90 33.25 -37.13
C MET A 1 -5.56 32.59 -35.92
N LYS A 2 -6.85 32.79 -35.59
CA LYS A 2 -8.07 32.47 -36.38
C LYS A 2 -7.88 31.06 -36.99
N ASP A 3 -8.58 30.02 -36.56
CA ASP A 3 -10.03 29.90 -36.56
C ASP A 3 -10.51 28.63 -35.80
N ARG A 4 -11.68 28.76 -35.16
CA ARG A 4 -12.85 27.82 -35.14
C ARG A 4 -12.59 26.42 -34.56
N VAL A 5 -13.40 25.94 -33.61
CA VAL A 5 -14.81 25.59 -33.82
C VAL A 5 -15.69 25.99 -32.62
N LEU A 6 -16.92 26.32 -32.97
CA LEU A 6 -17.92 27.11 -32.28
C LEU A 6 -19.09 26.21 -31.83
N ARG A 7 -19.57 26.46 -30.59
CA ARG A 7 -20.96 26.38 -30.07
C ARG A 7 -21.80 25.10 -30.22
N CYS A 8 -22.37 24.70 -29.07
CA CYS A 8 -23.81 24.51 -28.84
C CYS A 8 -24.09 24.96 -27.39
N LEU A 9 -24.68 26.15 -27.16
CA LEU A 9 -26.09 26.39 -26.80
C LEU A 9 -26.52 25.64 -25.53
N LEU A 10 -26.45 26.29 -24.36
CA LEU A 10 -27.50 27.09 -23.71
C LEU A 10 -28.73 26.30 -23.26
N GLY A 11 -28.96 26.34 -21.94
CA GLY A 11 -30.29 26.33 -21.34
C GLY A 11 -30.64 25.09 -20.55
N LEU A 12 -30.57 25.15 -19.22
CA LEU A 12 -31.74 25.50 -18.40
C LEU A 12 -31.40 25.36 -16.90
N SER A 13 -31.66 26.47 -16.22
CA SER A 13 -31.63 26.64 -14.76
C SER A 13 -32.87 25.99 -14.15
N GLY A 14 -32.75 25.41 -12.96
CA GLY A 14 -33.90 24.85 -12.24
C GLY A 14 -33.54 24.45 -10.81
N ALA A 15 -33.72 25.41 -9.91
CA ALA A 15 -33.40 25.33 -8.49
C ALA A 15 -34.26 24.31 -7.72
N ALA A 16 -33.64 23.73 -6.68
CA ALA A 16 -34.30 22.97 -5.63
C ALA A 16 -35.14 23.89 -4.73
N PHE A 17 -36.32 23.43 -4.32
CA PHE A 17 -36.92 23.84 -3.05
C PHE A 17 -37.77 22.72 -2.47
N VAL A 18 -37.44 22.32 -1.24
CA VAL A 18 -38.15 21.36 -0.40
C VAL A 18 -38.90 22.16 0.66
N VAL A 19 -40.23 22.02 0.72
CA VAL A 19 -41.14 22.26 1.86
C VAL A 19 -42.38 21.44 1.52
N GLY A 20 -43.03 20.59 2.32
CA GLY A 20 -43.24 20.47 3.76
C GLY A 20 -44.62 19.77 3.88
N ALA A 21 -44.74 18.74 4.72
CA ALA A 21 -46.03 18.12 5.07
C ALA A 21 -46.80 19.03 6.07
N PRO A 22 -48.02 18.72 6.61
CA PRO A 22 -48.88 17.51 6.52
C PRO A 22 -50.43 17.80 6.45
N HIS A 23 -51.29 16.76 6.40
CA HIS A 23 -52.39 16.43 7.36
C HIS A 23 -53.57 15.58 6.77
N ALA A 24 -53.88 14.46 7.46
CA ALA A 24 -55.16 13.75 7.72
C ALA A 24 -56.09 13.15 6.61
N ALA A 25 -56.18 11.80 6.61
CA ALA A 25 -57.34 10.84 6.70
C ALA A 25 -58.70 11.11 5.96
N PRO A 26 -59.56 10.10 5.60
CA PRO A 26 -59.76 8.81 6.28
C PRO A 26 -59.97 7.55 5.39
N LEU A 27 -60.21 6.44 6.10
CA LEU A 27 -60.26 5.02 5.72
C LEU A 27 -61.56 4.57 5.03
N HIS A 28 -61.46 3.67 4.05
CA HIS A 28 -62.49 2.66 3.77
C HIS A 28 -61.84 1.28 3.66
N PHE A 29 -62.22 0.41 4.60
CA PHE A 29 -61.82 -0.99 4.71
C PHE A 29 -62.80 -1.84 3.89
N VAL A 30 -62.31 -2.50 2.84
CA VAL A 30 -63.05 -3.52 2.07
C VAL A 30 -62.36 -4.85 2.30
N LEU A 31 -63.09 -5.79 2.93
CA LEU A 31 -62.68 -7.19 3.09
C LEU A 31 -62.63 -7.87 1.71
N GLY A 32 -61.43 -8.16 1.21
CA GLY A 32 -61.20 -9.05 0.07
C GLY A 32 -60.34 -10.23 0.51
N ALA A 33 -60.86 -11.45 0.38
CA ALA A 33 -60.14 -12.68 0.69
C ALA A 33 -58.88 -12.83 -0.21
N PRO A 34 -57.72 -13.25 0.32
CA PRO A 34 -56.52 -13.40 -0.49
C PRO A 34 -56.60 -14.63 -1.41
N PRO A 35 -56.24 -14.51 -2.70
CA PRO A 35 -56.10 -15.67 -3.58
C PRO A 35 -54.89 -16.51 -3.17
N GLN A 36 -55.11 -17.83 -3.07
CA GLN A 36 -54.09 -18.83 -2.72
C GLN A 36 -53.04 -18.91 -3.85
N LEU A 37 -51.80 -18.53 -3.56
CA LEU A 37 -50.68 -18.61 -4.49
C LEU A 37 -50.23 -20.08 -4.64
N ARG A 38 -50.51 -20.70 -5.79
CA ARG A 38 -49.93 -22.01 -6.14
C ARG A 38 -48.43 -21.86 -6.35
N ALA A 39 -47.62 -22.45 -5.47
CA ALA A 39 -46.19 -22.57 -5.63
C ALA A 39 -45.87 -23.40 -6.89
N ARG A 40 -45.23 -22.78 -7.89
CA ARG A 40 -44.52 -23.50 -8.95
C ARG A 40 -43.28 -24.13 -8.32
N ALA A 41 -43.19 -25.45 -8.35
CA ALA A 41 -41.96 -26.15 -8.01
C ALA A 41 -40.85 -25.74 -8.97
N SER A 42 -39.81 -25.08 -8.47
CA SER A 42 -38.56 -24.85 -9.20
C SER A 42 -37.75 -26.14 -9.20
N ALA A 43 -37.38 -26.61 -10.39
CA ALA A 43 -36.37 -27.66 -10.56
C ALA A 43 -35.03 -27.23 -9.93
N PRO A 44 -34.17 -28.18 -9.51
CA PRO A 44 -33.04 -27.87 -8.64
C PRO A 44 -31.95 -27.12 -9.41
N ALA A 45 -31.58 -25.95 -8.89
CA ALA A 45 -30.47 -25.11 -9.32
C ALA A 45 -29.08 -25.69 -8.94
N ALA A 46 -28.95 -27.02 -8.86
CA ALA A 46 -27.74 -27.67 -8.32
C ALA A 46 -26.64 -27.89 -9.39
N ASP A 47 -26.99 -27.88 -10.68
CA ASP A 47 -26.02 -28.13 -11.76
C ASP A 47 -25.26 -26.88 -12.21
N THR A 48 -25.77 -25.67 -11.91
CA THR A 48 -25.08 -24.41 -12.27
C THR A 48 -23.92 -24.10 -11.33
N GLU A 49 -23.98 -24.56 -10.07
CA GLU A 49 -22.94 -24.28 -9.06
C GLU A 49 -21.68 -25.14 -9.25
N ARG A 50 -21.82 -26.32 -9.87
CA ARG A 50 -20.71 -27.25 -10.16
C ARG A 50 -19.87 -26.86 -11.38
N ALA A 51 -20.32 -25.89 -12.18
CA ALA A 51 -19.69 -25.54 -13.46
C ALA A 51 -18.56 -24.49 -13.36
N VAL A 52 -18.19 -23.98 -12.18
CA VAL A 52 -17.32 -22.77 -12.05
C VAL A 52 -15.97 -23.01 -11.37
N ILE A 53 -15.61 -24.26 -11.02
CA ILE A 53 -14.22 -24.59 -10.65
C ILE A 53 -13.53 -25.20 -11.88
N SER A 54 -13.37 -24.43 -12.95
CA SER A 54 -12.41 -24.84 -13.98
C SER A 54 -11.04 -24.89 -13.30
N ALA A 55 -10.33 -26.01 -13.42
CA ALA A 55 -8.96 -26.09 -12.93
C ALA A 55 -8.15 -24.91 -13.50
N LEU A 56 -7.61 -24.06 -12.63
CA LEU A 56 -6.84 -22.88 -13.03
C LEU A 56 -5.69 -23.32 -13.94
N THR A 57 -5.48 -22.61 -15.05
CA THR A 57 -4.30 -22.89 -15.87
C THR A 57 -3.02 -22.54 -15.08
N PRO A 58 -1.84 -23.05 -15.49
CA PRO A 58 -0.57 -22.64 -14.88
C PRO A 58 -0.37 -21.12 -14.91
N ARG A 59 -0.82 -20.46 -15.98
CA ARG A 59 -0.78 -19.01 -16.14
C ARG A 59 -1.69 -18.31 -15.14
N ASP A 60 -2.93 -18.78 -14.96
CA ASP A 60 -3.87 -18.20 -13.99
C ASP A 60 -3.38 -18.37 -12.56
N SER A 61 -2.83 -19.54 -12.25
CA SER A 61 -2.25 -19.82 -10.93
C SER A 61 -1.03 -18.94 -10.65
N ALA A 62 -0.15 -18.73 -11.65
CA ALA A 62 0.98 -17.84 -11.55
C ALA A 62 0.55 -16.38 -11.32
N LEU A 63 -0.43 -15.90 -12.10
CA LEU A 63 -1.00 -14.56 -11.93
C LEU A 63 -1.62 -14.39 -10.53
N HIS A 64 -2.38 -15.38 -10.06
CA HIS A 64 -2.98 -15.34 -8.73
C HIS A 64 -1.90 -15.26 -7.63
N ALA A 65 -0.88 -16.12 -7.69
CA ALA A 65 0.20 -16.12 -6.72
C ALA A 65 0.95 -14.78 -6.70
N LEU A 66 1.31 -14.22 -7.86
CA LEU A 66 2.00 -12.93 -7.95
C LEU A 66 1.13 -11.77 -7.41
N ASN A 67 -0.18 -11.81 -7.58
CA ASN A 67 -1.09 -10.80 -7.02
C ASN A 67 -1.38 -10.97 -5.51
N ARG A 68 -1.00 -12.10 -4.91
CA ARG A 68 -1.23 -12.38 -3.48
C ARG A 68 0.05 -12.32 -2.66
N LEU A 69 1.18 -12.68 -3.25
CA LEU A 69 2.45 -12.91 -2.56
C LEU A 69 3.57 -11.99 -3.07
N ALA A 70 3.26 -11.06 -3.97
CA ALA A 70 4.17 -10.06 -4.52
C ALA A 70 3.43 -8.74 -4.75
N TYR A 71 4.12 -7.71 -5.22
CA TYR A 71 3.52 -6.43 -5.63
C TYR A 71 2.72 -6.51 -6.94
N GLY A 72 2.58 -7.71 -7.50
CA GLY A 72 2.01 -7.97 -8.83
C GLY A 72 3.05 -8.45 -9.84
N PRO A 73 2.61 -8.91 -11.02
CA PRO A 73 3.52 -9.43 -12.04
C PRO A 73 4.27 -8.31 -12.77
N ARG A 74 5.60 -8.44 -12.86
CA ARG A 74 6.43 -7.66 -13.79
C ARG A 74 6.39 -8.29 -15.20
N PRO A 75 6.83 -7.57 -16.26
CA PRO A 75 6.88 -8.15 -17.60
C PRO A 75 7.61 -9.50 -17.64
N GLY A 76 6.91 -10.53 -18.10
CA GLY A 76 7.43 -11.90 -18.19
C GLY A 76 7.37 -12.73 -16.89
N ASP A 77 6.95 -12.17 -15.76
CA ASP A 77 6.90 -12.90 -14.48
C ASP A 77 5.91 -14.06 -14.52
N ILE A 78 4.74 -13.84 -15.13
CA ILE A 78 3.68 -14.85 -15.22
C ILE A 78 4.20 -16.08 -15.95
N GLU A 79 4.85 -15.88 -17.09
CA GLU A 79 5.43 -16.95 -17.91
C GLU A 79 6.55 -17.68 -17.17
N ARG A 80 7.45 -16.95 -16.49
CA ARG A 80 8.54 -17.56 -15.70
C ARG A 80 8.00 -18.40 -14.54
N VAL A 81 7.01 -17.89 -13.80
CA VAL A 81 6.42 -18.60 -12.65
C VAL A 81 5.58 -19.79 -13.12
N ALA A 82 4.83 -19.65 -14.22
CA ALA A 82 4.07 -20.75 -14.80
C ALA A 82 4.99 -21.89 -15.27
N ALA A 83 6.12 -21.56 -15.90
CA ALA A 83 7.10 -22.55 -16.36
C ALA A 83 7.85 -23.23 -15.20
N LEU A 84 8.21 -22.47 -14.16
CA LEU A 84 8.84 -23.01 -12.95
C LEU A 84 7.87 -23.89 -12.14
N GLY A 85 6.59 -23.52 -12.14
CA GLY A 85 5.56 -24.07 -11.27
C GLY A 85 5.40 -23.23 -10.00
N VAL A 86 4.15 -22.87 -9.68
CA VAL A 86 3.81 -21.93 -8.59
C VAL A 86 4.36 -22.39 -7.24
N MET A 87 4.20 -23.67 -6.88
CA MET A 87 4.69 -24.17 -5.58
C MET A 87 6.20 -24.07 -5.45
N LYS A 88 6.96 -24.38 -6.51
CA LYS A 88 8.42 -24.23 -6.51
C LYS A 88 8.83 -22.76 -6.40
N TRP A 89 8.06 -21.85 -7.01
CA TRP A 89 8.28 -20.41 -6.84
C TRP A 89 8.02 -19.96 -5.40
N ILE A 90 6.92 -20.40 -4.77
CA ILE A 90 6.61 -20.10 -3.35
C ILE A 90 7.70 -20.61 -2.42
N ASP A 91 8.13 -21.87 -2.58
CA ASP A 91 9.19 -22.46 -1.76
C ASP A 91 10.52 -21.70 -1.87
N ARG A 92 10.79 -21.14 -3.06
CA ARG A 92 11.95 -20.27 -3.28
C ARG A 92 11.78 -18.93 -2.56
N GLN A 93 10.61 -18.31 -2.62
CA GLN A 93 10.32 -17.02 -1.97
C GLN A 93 10.42 -17.09 -0.44
N LEU A 94 10.14 -18.25 0.17
CA LEU A 94 10.32 -18.48 1.61
C LEU A 94 11.80 -18.58 2.05
N LYS A 95 12.74 -18.57 1.10
CA LYS A 95 14.18 -18.67 1.35
C LYS A 95 14.93 -17.50 0.69
N PRO A 96 14.70 -16.25 1.14
CA PRO A 96 15.24 -15.05 0.49
C PRO A 96 16.77 -15.05 0.39
N ASP A 97 17.48 -15.62 1.38
CA ASP A 97 18.95 -15.75 1.35
C ASP A 97 19.49 -16.61 0.21
N LYS A 98 18.63 -17.41 -0.43
CA LYS A 98 18.98 -18.24 -1.60
C LYS A 98 18.60 -17.59 -2.93
N ILE A 99 18.02 -16.39 -2.89
CA ILE A 99 17.64 -15.62 -4.08
C ILE A 99 18.72 -14.56 -4.29
N ASP A 100 19.40 -14.64 -5.44
CA ASP A 100 20.26 -13.56 -5.91
C ASP A 100 19.44 -12.30 -6.18
N ASP A 101 19.90 -11.18 -5.63
CA ASP A 101 19.26 -9.87 -5.74
C ASP A 101 20.27 -8.79 -6.12
N GLY A 102 21.27 -9.16 -6.92
CA GLY A 102 22.38 -8.28 -7.31
C GLY A 102 21.94 -7.00 -8.03
N LEU A 103 20.85 -7.04 -8.80
CA LEU A 103 20.30 -5.84 -9.46
C LEU A 103 19.80 -4.82 -8.42
N LEU A 104 19.04 -5.28 -7.42
CA LEU A 104 18.59 -4.43 -6.32
C LEU A 104 19.80 -3.87 -5.56
N ALA A 105 20.75 -4.73 -5.18
CA ALA A 105 21.94 -4.33 -4.43
C ALA A 105 22.71 -3.20 -5.15
N ALA A 106 22.91 -3.32 -6.47
CA ALA A 106 23.56 -2.30 -7.28
C ALA A 106 22.82 -0.94 -7.25
N ARG A 107 21.47 -0.96 -7.19
CA ARG A 107 20.67 0.26 -7.08
C ARG A 107 20.66 0.82 -5.65
N GLU A 108 20.62 -0.04 -4.64
CA GLU A 108 20.63 0.35 -3.21
C GLU A 108 21.90 1.10 -2.82
N HIS A 109 23.05 0.79 -3.42
CA HIS A 109 24.31 1.52 -3.21
C HIS A 109 24.24 3.03 -3.52
N GLN A 110 23.21 3.49 -4.23
CA GLN A 110 23.01 4.91 -4.54
C GLN A 110 22.29 5.66 -3.40
N PHE A 111 21.75 4.95 -2.41
CA PHE A 111 21.00 5.54 -1.30
C PHE A 111 21.88 5.73 -0.07
N THR A 112 22.41 6.94 0.10
CA THR A 112 23.27 7.29 1.25
C THR A 112 22.60 7.12 2.62
N LEU A 113 21.27 7.04 2.64
CA LEU A 113 20.47 6.75 3.82
C LEU A 113 20.84 5.43 4.49
N LEU A 114 21.22 4.41 3.70
CA LEU A 114 21.57 3.08 4.19
C LEU A 114 22.92 3.05 4.91
N ASP A 115 23.78 4.05 4.68
CA ASP A 115 25.08 4.19 5.35
C ASP A 115 24.97 4.81 6.74
N TYR A 116 23.78 5.27 7.15
CA TYR A 116 23.60 5.98 8.40
C TYR A 116 23.30 5.01 9.56
N ASP A 117 24.13 5.06 10.60
CA ASP A 117 23.82 4.40 11.86
C ASP A 117 22.76 5.16 12.67
N ARG A 118 22.08 4.45 13.58
CA ARG A 118 21.11 5.02 14.54
C ARG A 118 21.62 6.28 15.24
N GLY A 119 22.87 6.29 15.69
CA GLY A 119 23.47 7.42 16.39
C GLY A 119 23.61 8.66 15.50
N LYS A 120 24.00 8.48 14.24
CA LYS A 120 24.03 9.55 13.24
C LYS A 120 22.65 10.11 12.96
N LEU A 121 21.65 9.24 12.78
CA LEU A 121 20.25 9.64 12.56
C LEU A 121 19.69 10.40 13.78
N ALA A 122 19.99 9.95 15.00
CA ALA A 122 19.60 10.62 16.24
C ALA A 122 20.25 12.01 16.37
N ARG A 123 21.54 12.16 16.03
CA ARG A 123 22.22 13.47 16.01
C ARG A 123 21.57 14.42 15.02
N LEU A 124 21.29 13.96 13.80
CA LEU A 124 20.60 14.76 12.76
C LEU A 124 19.22 15.23 13.25
N TYR A 125 18.47 14.38 13.96
CA TYR A 125 17.19 14.76 14.57
C TYR A 125 17.35 15.85 15.65
N VAL A 126 18.31 15.68 16.57
CA VAL A 126 18.56 16.66 17.65
C VAL A 126 19.00 18.01 17.08
N GLU A 127 19.85 18.01 16.07
CA GLU A 127 20.27 19.21 15.34
C GLU A 127 19.07 19.94 14.74
N MET A 128 18.20 19.21 14.03
CA MET A 128 16.96 19.78 13.48
C MET A 128 16.04 20.37 14.57
N GLN A 129 15.93 19.74 15.75
CA GLN A 129 15.14 20.29 16.87
C GLN A 129 15.73 21.58 17.42
N ARG A 130 17.06 21.64 17.59
CA ARG A 130 17.77 22.85 18.04
C ARG A 130 17.52 23.99 17.07
N GLU A 131 17.63 23.75 15.77
CA GLU A 131 17.36 24.76 14.74
C GLU A 131 15.92 25.26 14.75
N ARG A 132 14.93 24.37 14.87
CA ARG A 132 13.52 24.78 14.97
C ARG A 132 13.29 25.70 16.17
N ARG A 133 13.98 25.45 17.28
CA ARG A 133 13.93 26.30 18.47
C ARG A 133 14.66 27.63 18.25
N ASP A 134 15.82 27.62 17.60
CA ASP A 134 16.63 28.81 17.38
C ASP A 134 15.96 29.74 16.35
N ARG A 135 15.32 29.21 15.30
CA ARG A 135 14.45 29.99 14.37
C ARG A 135 13.30 30.68 15.08
N LYS A 136 12.69 30.02 16.07
CA LYS A 136 11.63 30.63 16.88
C LYS A 136 12.15 31.79 17.74
N ARG A 137 13.45 31.84 18.01
CA ARG A 137 14.11 32.87 18.82
C ARG A 137 14.72 33.99 17.98
N ASP A 138 15.21 33.71 16.78
CA ASP A 138 15.89 34.68 15.91
C ASP A 138 15.50 34.51 14.42
N ALA A 139 14.98 35.57 13.81
CA ALA A 139 14.58 35.61 12.41
C ALA A 139 15.78 35.58 11.43
N ARG A 140 16.99 35.98 11.84
CA ARG A 140 18.21 35.94 11.00
C ARG A 140 18.80 34.53 10.88
N ALA A 141 18.54 33.64 11.83
CA ALA A 141 18.89 32.22 11.77
C ALA A 141 18.11 31.45 10.68
N ALA A 142 17.14 32.10 10.02
CA ALA A 142 16.29 31.49 9.00
C ALA A 142 17.06 31.02 7.75
N MET A 143 18.18 31.65 7.34
CA MET A 143 18.87 31.31 6.09
C MET A 143 19.65 29.96 6.16
N ASP A 144 20.56 29.77 7.12
CA ASP A 144 21.39 28.54 7.26
C ASP A 144 20.52 27.30 7.55
N SER A 145 19.44 27.52 8.29
CA SER A 145 18.50 26.46 8.64
C SER A 145 17.69 25.93 7.45
N THR A 146 17.56 26.65 6.33
CA THR A 146 16.86 26.12 5.12
C THR A 146 17.58 24.93 4.51
N VAL A 147 18.92 24.96 4.45
CA VAL A 147 19.76 23.92 3.85
C VAL A 147 19.67 22.60 4.63
N ARG A 148 19.65 22.67 5.97
CA ARG A 148 19.57 21.50 6.84
C ARG A 148 18.15 20.91 6.91
N GLU A 149 17.11 21.74 6.90
CA GLU A 149 15.73 21.25 6.77
C GLU A 149 15.50 20.55 5.41
N GLN A 150 16.06 21.09 4.33
CA GLN A 150 16.05 20.42 3.03
C GLN A 150 16.76 19.06 3.07
N ARG A 151 17.81 18.89 3.90
CA ARG A 151 18.46 17.59 4.10
C ARG A 151 17.53 16.57 4.76
N GLY A 152 16.84 16.95 5.84
CA GLY A 152 15.83 16.09 6.48
C GLY A 152 14.67 15.71 5.54
N ARG A 153 14.27 16.65 4.66
CA ARG A 153 13.26 16.37 3.63
C ARG A 153 13.76 15.40 2.56
N ARG A 154 15.00 15.56 2.10
CA ARG A 154 15.65 14.67 1.12
C ARG A 154 15.82 13.25 1.63
N MET A 155 16.30 13.07 2.87
CA MET A 155 16.41 11.73 3.47
C MET A 155 15.07 11.00 3.51
N ALA A 156 14.01 11.74 3.82
CA ALA A 156 12.69 11.16 3.86
C ALA A 156 12.14 10.77 2.48
N SER A 157 12.39 11.59 1.46
CA SER A 157 12.04 11.22 0.08
C SER A 157 12.90 10.06 -0.43
N GLU A 158 14.18 10.00 -0.07
CA GLU A 158 15.07 8.89 -0.41
C GLU A 158 14.55 7.56 0.15
N PHE A 159 14.03 7.54 1.39
CA PHE A 159 13.45 6.33 1.97
C PHE A 159 12.22 5.83 1.21
N GLN A 160 11.35 6.75 0.79
CA GLN A 160 10.16 6.41 0.00
C GLN A 160 10.54 5.91 -1.39
N GLU A 161 11.53 6.53 -2.03
CA GLU A 161 12.08 6.05 -3.30
C GLU A 161 12.68 4.65 -3.16
N LEU A 162 13.42 4.40 -2.08
CA LEU A 162 14.00 3.09 -1.80
C LEU A 162 12.94 1.99 -1.69
N ALA A 163 11.80 2.26 -1.04
CA ALA A 163 10.69 1.31 -0.97
C ALA A 163 10.15 0.94 -2.36
N VAL A 164 9.98 1.94 -3.25
CA VAL A 164 9.55 1.71 -4.64
C VAL A 164 10.60 0.93 -5.43
N VAL A 165 11.88 1.26 -5.25
CA VAL A 165 13.00 0.56 -5.88
C VAL A 165 13.02 -0.92 -5.48
N ARG A 166 12.83 -1.23 -4.20
CA ARG A 166 12.75 -2.60 -3.69
C ARG A 166 11.58 -3.37 -4.28
N ALA A 167 10.39 -2.76 -4.27
CA ALA A 167 9.20 -3.37 -4.87
C ALA A 167 9.38 -3.69 -6.35
N ALA A 168 10.02 -2.79 -7.10
CA ALA A 168 10.22 -2.94 -8.54
C ALA A 168 11.35 -3.91 -8.91
N LEU A 169 12.48 -3.87 -8.19
CA LEU A 169 13.71 -4.55 -8.61
C LEU A 169 13.99 -5.85 -7.86
N SER A 170 13.48 -6.03 -6.63
CA SER A 170 13.83 -7.20 -5.84
C SER A 170 13.30 -8.48 -6.47
N GLU A 171 14.12 -9.52 -6.54
CA GLU A 171 13.64 -10.89 -6.84
C GLU A 171 13.00 -11.58 -5.61
N ARG A 172 13.15 -10.99 -4.41
CA ARG A 172 12.63 -11.47 -3.12
C ARG A 172 11.27 -10.83 -2.81
N GLN A 173 10.35 -10.93 -3.76
CA GLN A 173 9.07 -10.22 -3.71
C GLN A 173 8.24 -10.48 -2.44
N LEU A 174 8.14 -11.74 -2.00
CA LEU A 174 7.40 -12.05 -0.76
C LEU A 174 8.04 -11.40 0.46
N TYR A 175 9.38 -11.39 0.51
CA TYR A 175 10.12 -10.78 1.59
C TYR A 175 9.84 -9.28 1.68
N GLU A 176 9.89 -8.55 0.57
CA GLU A 176 9.63 -7.10 0.55
C GLU A 176 8.17 -6.78 0.92
N VAL A 177 7.19 -7.55 0.42
CA VAL A 177 5.78 -7.39 0.81
C VAL A 177 5.60 -7.61 2.32
N MET A 178 6.27 -8.61 2.90
CA MET A 178 6.18 -8.86 4.33
C MET A 178 6.91 -7.79 5.15
N VAL A 179 8.02 -7.21 4.66
CA VAL A 179 8.66 -6.03 5.27
C VAL A 179 7.66 -4.88 5.37
N ASP A 180 6.96 -4.56 4.28
CA ASP A 180 5.99 -3.47 4.24
C ASP A 180 4.80 -3.75 5.16
N PHE A 181 4.26 -4.98 5.11
CA PHE A 181 3.19 -5.42 6.01
C PHE A 181 3.55 -5.21 7.49
N TRP A 182 4.70 -5.70 7.95
CA TRP A 182 5.10 -5.58 9.35
C TRP A 182 5.41 -4.14 9.75
N THR A 183 6.06 -3.39 8.86
CA THR A 183 6.36 -1.96 9.09
C THR A 183 5.06 -1.18 9.33
N ASN A 184 4.02 -1.46 8.53
CA ASN A 184 2.70 -0.84 8.69
C ASN A 184 1.93 -1.40 9.90
N HIS A 185 2.04 -2.70 10.19
CA HIS A 185 1.34 -3.36 11.29
C HIS A 185 1.77 -2.84 12.66
N PHE A 186 3.07 -2.62 12.87
CA PHE A 186 3.59 -1.99 14.09
C PHE A 186 3.37 -0.47 14.14
N ASN A 187 2.62 0.08 13.17
CA ASN A 187 2.05 1.43 13.14
C ASN A 187 3.04 2.55 13.46
N VAL A 188 4.24 2.47 12.88
CA VAL A 188 5.22 3.55 12.98
C VAL A 188 4.85 4.61 11.94
N PHE A 189 4.26 5.72 12.39
CA PHE A 189 3.86 6.79 11.48
C PHE A 189 5.07 7.67 11.10
N PHE A 190 5.57 7.44 9.90
CA PHE A 190 6.72 8.16 9.33
C PHE A 190 6.61 9.69 9.34
N GLY A 191 5.39 10.24 9.26
CA GLY A 191 5.17 11.68 9.12
C GLY A 191 5.38 12.52 10.39
N LYS A 192 5.75 11.91 11.53
CA LYS A 192 5.82 12.61 12.82
C LYS A 192 7.20 12.54 13.47
N GLY A 193 7.65 13.69 13.97
CA GLY A 193 8.74 13.75 14.96
C GLY A 193 10.06 13.09 14.53
N ALA A 194 10.58 12.23 15.41
CA ALA A 194 11.85 11.54 15.24
C ALA A 194 11.76 10.38 14.23
N ASP A 195 10.56 9.85 14.00
CA ASP A 195 10.33 8.66 13.17
C ASP A 195 10.77 8.90 11.72
N ARG A 196 10.67 10.14 11.23
CA ARG A 196 11.19 10.54 9.90
C ARG A 196 12.69 10.27 9.71
N PHE A 197 13.45 10.22 10.81
CA PHE A 197 14.88 9.94 10.80
C PHE A 197 15.21 8.52 11.23
N LEU A 198 14.45 7.95 12.17
CA LEU A 198 14.76 6.65 12.76
C LEU A 198 14.11 5.48 12.01
N MET A 199 13.08 5.74 11.19
CA MET A 199 12.40 4.70 10.40
C MET A 199 13.35 3.86 9.53
N PRO A 200 14.33 4.44 8.81
CA PRO A 200 15.23 3.64 7.99
C PRO A 200 16.03 2.63 8.84
N ASP A 201 16.59 3.07 9.97
CA ASP A 201 17.30 2.17 10.90
C ASP A 201 16.36 1.09 11.47
N TYR A 202 15.13 1.47 11.82
CA TYR A 202 14.11 0.54 12.31
C TYR A 202 13.77 -0.54 11.27
N VAL A 203 13.53 -0.15 10.02
CA VAL A 203 13.23 -1.11 8.95
C VAL A 203 14.43 -2.01 8.66
N GLU A 204 15.63 -1.45 8.53
CA GLU A 204 16.83 -2.23 8.19
C GLU A 204 17.29 -3.17 9.30
N ARG A 205 17.24 -2.73 10.56
CA ARG A 205 17.86 -3.47 11.68
C ARG A 205 16.87 -4.19 12.58
N THR A 206 15.61 -3.76 12.60
CA THR A 206 14.57 -4.39 13.44
C THR A 206 13.65 -5.27 12.61
N ILE A 207 13.04 -4.74 11.55
CA ILE A 207 12.02 -5.47 10.78
C ILE A 207 12.66 -6.51 9.85
N ARG A 208 13.51 -6.07 8.92
CA ARG A 208 14.09 -6.90 7.86
C ARG A 208 14.70 -8.23 8.37
N PRO A 209 15.53 -8.25 9.43
CA PRO A 209 16.15 -9.50 9.90
C PRO A 209 15.16 -10.56 10.43
N HIS A 210 13.93 -10.18 10.78
CA HIS A 210 12.95 -11.06 11.43
C HIS A 210 11.68 -11.29 10.61
N VAL A 211 11.59 -10.74 9.38
CA VAL A 211 10.36 -10.66 8.58
C VAL A 211 9.71 -12.01 8.26
N LEU A 212 10.49 -13.04 7.98
CA LEU A 212 10.03 -14.42 7.76
C LEU A 212 10.36 -15.35 8.95
N GLY A 213 10.79 -14.78 10.07
CA GLY A 213 11.21 -15.51 11.27
C GLY A 213 10.04 -15.81 12.22
N ARG A 214 10.37 -16.02 13.49
CA ARG A 214 9.37 -16.16 14.55
C ARG A 214 8.77 -14.79 14.87
N PHE A 215 7.44 -14.75 15.02
CA PHE A 215 6.74 -13.53 15.43
C PHE A 215 7.24 -13.00 16.79
N GLU A 216 7.53 -13.89 17.75
CA GLU A 216 8.03 -13.49 19.07
C GLU A 216 9.35 -12.71 18.97
N ASP A 217 10.28 -13.16 18.13
CA ASP A 217 11.59 -12.51 17.96
C ASP A 217 11.41 -11.11 17.35
N LEU A 218 10.54 -11.00 16.34
CA LEU A 218 10.16 -9.72 15.74
C LEU A 218 9.50 -8.80 16.77
N LEU A 219 8.53 -9.29 17.54
CA LEU A 219 7.83 -8.50 18.56
C LEU A 219 8.81 -7.97 19.62
N ILE A 220 9.69 -8.83 20.14
CA ILE A 220 10.73 -8.43 21.10
C ILE A 220 11.67 -7.41 20.49
N ALA A 221 12.05 -7.55 19.22
CA ALA A 221 12.93 -6.61 18.54
C ALA A 221 12.28 -5.22 18.40
N THR A 222 10.96 -5.14 18.16
CA THR A 222 10.23 -3.86 18.05
C THR A 222 10.01 -3.13 19.37
N ALA A 223 10.09 -3.83 20.50
CA ALA A 223 9.85 -3.26 21.83
C ALA A 223 11.11 -2.73 22.54
N LYS A 224 12.30 -2.83 21.91
CA LYS A 224 13.60 -2.39 22.44
C LYS A 224 13.96 -0.97 21.98
#